data_AF-A0A535JNQ8-F1
#
_entry.id   AF-A0A535JNQ8-F1
#
_cell.length_a   1.000
_cell.length_b   1.000
_cell.length_c   1.000
_cell.angle_alpha   90.00
_cell.angle_beta   90.00
_cell.angle_gamma   90.00
#
_symmetry.space_group_name_H-M   'P 1'
#
loop_
_entity.id
_entity.type
_entity.pdbx_description
1 polymer ?
#
loop_
_entity_poly.entity_id
_entity_poly.type
_entity_poly.pdbx_seq_one_letter_code
_entity_poly.pdbx_strand_id
1 'polypeptide(L)'
;MRRDGALPGLATVLDPEALIAALAAALPTAEVRAASIRYVRYKPHTNCLVAYQLDLDGPESRPVAVHAKVHRLDAFEKLGKAHQRAHVPGRLGPGRVVLEDRGLVVWVFPNDLRLRTVRRLADGHARARLLRRLFPDRRELWAGTLETLRYKPERRYVARLETAGEAQAVLKVHAAPRYQRAARSAAAFCSRAPLRVPRMLGRSDAQGIVALEWLPGRLVDAALADEALARDAVTAVGAALAELHSQHDAPVPATRPGTDVAALLALAADLGFLCPDLARPARELAARLAARLARTGAELRPIHGDFYAEQVLLSDAAVAIFDLDQ
;
A
#
# COMPACT_ATOMS: atom_id res chain seq x y z
N MET A 1 -11.66 -14.81 12.32
CA MET A 1 -10.36 -14.17 12.65
C MET A 1 -10.12 -13.99 14.16
N ARG A 2 -11.04 -13.41 14.97
CA ARG A 2 -10.83 -13.11 16.42
C ARG A 2 -10.47 -14.30 17.35
N ARG A 3 -10.27 -15.52 16.82
CA ARG A 3 -10.09 -16.77 17.57
C ARG A 3 -8.71 -17.41 17.42
N ASP A 4 -7.75 -16.76 16.75
CA ASP A 4 -6.38 -17.29 16.65
C ASP A 4 -5.67 -17.16 18.00
N GLY A 5 -5.69 -18.25 18.79
CA GLY A 5 -5.13 -18.28 20.14
C GLY A 5 -3.62 -18.02 20.20
N ALA A 6 -2.91 -18.09 19.07
CA ALA A 6 -1.51 -17.71 19.01
C ALA A 6 -1.29 -16.18 19.09
N LEU A 7 -2.34 -15.38 18.90
CA LEU A 7 -2.27 -13.91 18.84
C LEU A 7 -3.20 -13.28 19.90
N PRO A 8 -2.72 -13.05 21.14
CA PRO A 8 -3.55 -12.58 22.27
C PRO A 8 -4.24 -11.24 22.00
N GLY A 9 -3.56 -10.29 21.33
CA GLY A 9 -4.10 -8.97 21.00
C GLY A 9 -5.00 -8.94 19.77
N LEU A 10 -5.30 -10.09 19.14
CA LEU A 10 -6.02 -10.12 17.86
C LEU A 10 -7.45 -9.60 17.98
N ALA A 11 -8.14 -9.92 19.08
CA ALA A 11 -9.47 -9.39 19.34
C ALA A 11 -9.43 -7.87 19.52
N THR A 12 -8.46 -7.35 20.28
CA THR A 12 -8.24 -5.91 20.48
C THR A 12 -7.97 -5.18 19.18
N VAL A 13 -7.11 -5.72 18.31
CA VAL A 13 -6.67 -5.03 17.10
C VAL A 13 -7.67 -5.09 15.95
N LEU A 14 -8.70 -5.94 16.04
CA LEU A 14 -9.77 -6.06 15.05
C LEU A 14 -11.08 -5.44 15.52
N ASP A 15 -11.04 -4.72 16.63
CA ASP A 15 -12.19 -4.07 17.25
C ASP A 15 -11.81 -2.62 17.58
N PRO A 16 -12.36 -1.63 16.86
CA PRO A 16 -12.06 -0.22 17.10
C PRO A 16 -12.25 0.22 18.55
N GLU A 17 -13.34 -0.19 19.20
CA GLU A 17 -13.64 0.19 20.58
C GLU A 17 -12.67 -0.44 21.57
N ALA A 18 -12.34 -1.72 21.37
CA ALA A 18 -11.35 -2.39 22.22
C ALA A 18 -9.95 -1.77 22.09
N LEU A 19 -9.58 -1.31 20.89
CA LEU A 19 -8.33 -0.58 20.69
C LEU A 19 -8.35 0.78 21.39
N ILE A 20 -9.45 1.54 21.31
CA ILE A 20 -9.59 2.82 22.00
C ILE A 20 -9.43 2.63 23.51
N ALA A 21 -10.14 1.66 24.11
CA ALA A 21 -10.03 1.35 25.53
C ALA A 21 -8.60 0.95 25.93
N ALA A 22 -7.92 0.17 25.09
CA ALA A 22 -6.52 -0.20 25.30
C ALA A 22 -5.57 1.00 25.23
N LEU A 23 -5.82 1.96 24.33
CA LEU A 23 -5.01 3.17 24.20
C LEU A 23 -5.28 4.14 25.35
N ALA A 24 -6.51 4.32 25.79
CA ALA A 24 -6.86 5.21 26.90
C ALA A 24 -6.13 4.81 28.20
N ALA A 25 -6.02 3.51 28.47
CA ALA A 25 -5.28 3.01 29.63
C ALA A 25 -3.76 3.29 29.54
N ALA A 26 -3.19 3.24 28.34
CA ALA A 26 -1.74 3.42 28.12
C ALA A 26 -1.35 4.88 27.86
N LEU A 27 -2.29 5.71 27.41
CA LEU A 27 -2.13 7.12 27.09
C LEU A 27 -3.32 7.91 27.66
N PRO A 28 -3.38 8.13 28.99
CA PRO A 28 -4.55 8.76 29.64
C PRO A 28 -4.85 10.18 29.15
N THR A 29 -3.85 10.87 28.61
CA THR A 29 -4.00 12.22 28.05
C THR A 29 -4.37 12.25 26.58
N ALA A 30 -4.40 11.09 25.90
CA ALA A 30 -4.82 10.98 24.52
C ALA A 30 -6.34 10.75 24.48
N GLU A 31 -7.10 11.81 24.25
CA GLU A 31 -8.55 11.76 24.10
C GLU A 31 -8.92 11.23 22.71
N VAL A 32 -8.86 9.90 22.53
CA VAL A 32 -9.27 9.22 21.30
C VAL A 32 -10.77 9.01 21.31
N ARG A 33 -11.48 9.71 20.43
CA ARG A 33 -12.96 9.68 20.35
C ARG A 33 -13.47 8.55 19.47
N ALA A 34 -12.80 8.31 18.34
CA ALA A 34 -13.21 7.30 17.37
C ALA A 34 -12.01 6.68 16.65
N ALA A 35 -12.20 5.46 16.16
CA ALA A 35 -11.19 4.74 15.41
C ALA A 35 -11.83 4.04 14.20
N SER A 36 -11.20 4.14 13.04
CA SER A 36 -11.64 3.45 11.83
C SER A 36 -10.52 2.60 11.23
N ILE A 37 -10.82 1.32 10.99
CA ILE A 37 -9.88 0.42 10.32
C ILE A 37 -9.77 0.81 8.85
N ARG A 38 -8.55 1.03 8.37
CA ARG A 38 -8.24 1.36 6.97
C ARG A 38 -7.54 0.23 6.21
N TYR A 39 -6.89 -0.69 6.93
CA TYR A 39 -6.15 -1.78 6.32
C TYR A 39 -5.91 -2.91 7.32
N VAL A 40 -6.07 -4.17 6.89
CA VAL A 40 -5.74 -5.35 7.68
C VAL A 40 -4.78 -6.23 6.88
N ARG A 41 -3.73 -6.73 7.55
CA ARG A 41 -2.85 -7.77 7.04
C ARG A 41 -2.70 -8.83 8.12
N TYR A 42 -3.44 -9.91 7.95
CA TYR A 42 -3.38 -11.07 8.82
C TYR A 42 -2.50 -12.17 8.22
N LYS A 43 -1.68 -12.79 9.07
CA LYS A 43 -0.94 -14.00 8.77
C LYS A 43 -1.24 -15.02 9.87
N PRO A 44 -1.96 -16.10 9.57
CA PRO A 44 -2.33 -17.12 10.55
C PRO A 44 -1.16 -17.53 11.44
N HIS A 45 -1.42 -17.60 12.74
CA HIS A 45 -0.48 -18.02 13.78
C HIS A 45 0.81 -17.19 13.91
N THR A 46 0.93 -16.08 13.16
CA THR A 46 2.21 -15.37 13.01
C THR A 46 2.12 -13.92 13.45
N ASN A 47 1.20 -13.14 12.88
CA ASN A 47 0.92 -11.75 13.28
C ASN A 47 -0.33 -11.21 12.58
N CYS A 48 -0.87 -10.15 13.15
CA CYS A 48 -1.84 -9.28 12.49
C CYS A 48 -1.34 -7.85 12.54
N LEU A 49 -1.41 -7.13 11.41
CA LEU A 49 -1.19 -5.69 11.35
C LEU A 49 -2.50 -5.03 10.92
N VAL A 50 -2.92 -4.00 11.66
CA VAL A 50 -4.10 -3.20 11.33
C VAL A 50 -3.72 -1.73 11.31
N ALA A 51 -4.05 -1.03 10.23
CA ALA A 51 -3.91 0.41 10.14
C ALA A 51 -5.24 1.07 10.51
N TYR A 52 -5.16 2.12 11.32
CA TYR A 52 -6.30 2.89 11.80
C TYR A 52 -6.14 4.37 11.45
N GLN A 53 -7.27 5.05 11.29
CA GLN A 53 -7.37 6.48 11.52
C GLN A 53 -8.07 6.72 12.86
N LEU A 54 -7.43 7.51 13.71
CA LEU A 54 -7.95 7.90 15.02
C LEU A 54 -8.41 9.36 14.97
N ASP A 55 -9.63 9.61 15.42
CA ASP A 55 -10.11 10.96 15.67
C ASP A 55 -9.81 11.33 17.11
N LEU A 56 -9.06 12.42 17.30
CA LEU A 56 -8.71 12.94 18.61
C LEU A 56 -9.56 14.16 18.93
N ASP A 57 -9.91 14.33 20.20
CA ASP A 57 -10.50 15.59 20.68
C ASP A 57 -9.46 16.71 20.69
N GLY A 58 -9.93 17.93 20.42
CA GLY A 58 -9.10 19.15 20.38
C GLY A 58 -9.32 20.04 19.15
N PRO A 59 -8.80 21.28 19.18
CA PRO A 59 -9.11 22.33 18.22
C PRO A 59 -8.61 22.05 16.79
N GLU A 60 -7.60 21.18 16.63
CA GLU A 60 -7.14 20.71 15.33
C GLU A 60 -7.64 19.29 15.05
N SER A 61 -8.89 19.17 14.59
CA SER A 61 -9.62 17.91 14.38
C SER A 61 -9.15 17.09 13.16
N ARG A 62 -7.84 17.02 12.90
CA ARG A 62 -7.30 16.15 11.84
C ARG A 62 -7.11 14.73 12.36
N PRO A 63 -7.59 13.69 11.64
CA PRO A 63 -7.36 12.31 12.02
C PRO A 63 -5.87 11.95 12.07
N VAL A 64 -5.48 11.13 13.04
CA VAL A 64 -4.12 10.62 13.20
C VAL A 64 -4.05 9.20 12.67
N ALA A 65 -3.16 8.95 11.71
CA ALA A 65 -2.89 7.60 11.22
C ALA A 65 -2.02 6.83 12.23
N VAL A 66 -2.48 5.65 12.63
CA VAL A 66 -1.69 4.71 13.43
C VAL A 66 -1.70 3.33 12.80
N HIS A 67 -0.76 2.48 13.19
CA HIS A 67 -0.86 1.06 12.92
C HIS A 67 -0.50 0.23 14.13
N ALA A 68 -1.31 -0.79 14.36
CA ALA A 68 -1.20 -1.70 15.47
C ALA A 68 -0.77 -3.06 14.93
N LYS A 69 0.24 -3.66 15.56
CA LYS A 69 0.79 -4.95 15.17
C LYS A 69 0.82 -5.90 16.35
N VAL A 70 0.08 -7.00 16.20
CA VAL A 70 0.01 -8.08 17.18
C VAL A 70 1.04 -9.15 16.83
N HIS A 71 1.79 -9.57 17.83
CA HIS A 71 2.72 -10.68 17.80
C HIS A 71 2.24 -11.80 18.73
N ARG A 72 2.86 -12.98 18.59
CA ARG A 72 2.75 -14.04 19.60
C ARG A 72 3.36 -13.59 20.93
N LEU A 73 2.87 -14.11 22.05
CA LEU A 73 3.39 -13.77 23.38
C LEU A 73 4.87 -14.16 23.54
N ASP A 74 5.26 -15.30 23.00
CA ASP A 74 6.65 -15.78 23.05
C ASP A 74 7.61 -15.02 22.11
N ALA A 75 7.10 -14.03 21.37
CA ALA A 75 7.92 -13.14 20.55
C ALA A 75 8.50 -11.96 21.36
N PHE A 76 8.87 -12.17 22.62
CA PHE A 76 9.42 -11.18 23.55
C PHE A 76 10.55 -10.34 22.94
N GLU A 77 11.45 -10.96 22.16
CA GLU A 77 12.50 -10.22 21.46
C GLU A 77 11.97 -9.13 20.51
N LYS A 78 10.82 -9.35 19.87
CA LYS A 78 10.22 -8.39 18.95
C LYS A 78 9.64 -7.19 19.71
N LEU A 79 9.12 -7.41 20.93
CA LEU A 79 8.63 -6.37 21.82
C LEU A 79 9.80 -5.57 22.44
N GLY A 80 10.87 -6.25 22.85
CA GLY A 80 12.11 -5.60 23.31
C GLY A 80 12.77 -4.75 22.23
N LYS A 81 12.88 -5.27 20.99
CA LYS A 81 13.34 -4.51 19.82
C LYS A 81 12.40 -3.36 19.48
N ALA A 82 11.10 -3.47 19.78
CA ALA A 82 10.18 -2.35 19.59
C ALA A 82 10.53 -1.21 20.54
N HIS A 83 10.80 -1.48 21.83
CA HIS A 83 11.18 -0.46 22.83
C HIS A 83 12.41 0.37 22.44
N GLN A 84 13.46 -0.29 21.92
CA GLN A 84 14.74 0.34 21.61
C GLN A 84 14.74 1.18 20.31
N ARG A 85 13.65 1.18 19.54
CA ARG A 85 13.62 1.86 18.25
C ARG A 85 13.37 3.36 18.38
N ALA A 86 14.17 4.12 17.62
CA ALA A 86 14.00 5.56 17.47
C ALA A 86 12.61 5.89 16.92
N HIS A 87 11.93 6.80 17.60
CA HIS A 87 10.63 7.33 17.25
C HIS A 87 10.66 8.85 17.38
N VAL A 88 9.72 9.51 16.74
CA VAL A 88 9.42 10.93 16.99
C VAL A 88 8.08 11.01 17.72
N PRO A 89 7.98 11.80 18.80
CA PRO A 89 6.71 12.13 19.41
C PRO A 89 5.76 12.77 18.40
N GLY A 90 4.46 12.70 18.69
CA GLY A 90 3.42 13.32 17.88
C GLY A 90 2.20 13.66 18.73
N ARG A 91 1.06 13.92 18.08
CA ARG A 91 -0.17 14.32 18.76
C ARG A 91 -0.70 13.30 19.78
N LEU A 92 -0.42 12.01 19.54
CA LEU A 92 -0.78 10.92 20.45
C LEU A 92 0.29 10.69 21.53
N GLY A 93 1.22 11.62 21.75
CA GLY A 93 2.30 11.50 22.74
C GLY A 93 3.56 10.83 22.17
N PRO A 94 4.03 9.69 22.70
CA PRO A 94 5.38 9.16 22.47
C PRO A 94 5.63 8.65 21.04
N GLY A 95 4.63 8.63 20.16
CA GLY A 95 4.78 8.11 18.80
C GLY A 95 4.79 6.58 18.68
N ARG A 96 4.83 5.87 19.81
CA ARG A 96 4.70 4.41 19.92
C ARG A 96 4.15 4.00 21.30
N VAL A 97 3.29 2.99 21.33
CA VAL A 97 2.77 2.35 22.55
C VAL A 97 3.03 0.84 22.48
N VAL A 98 3.45 0.24 23.59
CA VAL A 98 3.65 -1.22 23.70
C VAL A 98 2.73 -1.74 24.81
N LEU A 99 1.88 -2.72 24.47
CA LEU A 99 1.01 -3.44 25.39
C LEU A 99 1.49 -4.89 25.44
N GLU A 100 2.36 -5.18 26.42
CA GLU A 100 3.09 -6.46 26.51
C GLU A 100 2.17 -7.64 26.80
N ASP A 101 1.19 -7.44 27.67
CA ASP A 101 0.13 -8.41 28.04
C ASP A 101 -0.65 -8.91 26.82
N ARG A 102 -0.70 -8.11 25.75
CA ARG A 102 -1.42 -8.39 24.50
C ARG A 102 -0.49 -8.63 23.32
N GLY A 103 0.83 -8.68 23.54
CA GLY A 103 1.82 -8.79 22.46
C GLY A 103 1.65 -7.75 21.37
N LEU A 104 1.16 -6.55 21.71
CA LEU A 104 0.67 -5.55 20.78
C LEU A 104 1.56 -4.31 20.79
N VAL A 105 1.93 -3.82 19.61
CA VAL A 105 2.65 -2.54 19.46
C VAL A 105 1.87 -1.63 18.54
N VAL A 106 1.59 -0.42 19.00
CA VAL A 106 0.95 0.65 18.21
C VAL A 106 2.00 1.68 17.84
N TRP A 107 2.05 2.05 16.57
CA TRP A 107 2.96 3.03 16.01
C TRP A 107 2.16 4.18 15.41
N VAL A 108 2.51 5.40 15.78
CA VAL A 108 1.86 6.62 15.29
C VAL A 108 2.65 7.13 14.09
N PHE A 109 1.97 7.43 12.98
CA PHE A 109 2.60 8.05 11.82
C PHE A 109 3.34 9.34 12.25
N PRO A 110 4.57 9.58 11.76
CA PRO A 110 5.25 8.93 10.64
C PRO A 110 6.18 7.77 11.05
N ASN A 111 6.07 7.24 12.28
CA ASN A 111 6.91 6.15 12.74
C ASN A 111 6.50 4.84 12.07
N ASP A 112 7.36 4.31 11.20
CA ASP A 112 7.17 3.03 10.51
C ASP A 112 8.45 2.20 10.55
N LEU A 113 8.30 0.90 10.79
CA LEU A 113 9.39 -0.04 10.96
C LEU A 113 10.17 -0.35 9.67
N ARG A 114 9.48 -0.39 8.54
CA ARG A 114 10.07 -0.74 7.24
C ARG A 114 10.14 0.44 6.28
N LEU A 115 9.28 1.45 6.45
CA LEU A 115 9.23 2.66 5.62
C LEU A 115 9.93 3.83 6.33
N ARG A 116 11.19 3.63 6.74
CA ARG A 116 11.95 4.62 7.54
C ARG A 116 12.02 6.01 6.91
N THR A 117 11.97 6.07 5.58
CA THR A 117 11.98 7.29 4.79
C THR A 117 10.75 8.17 5.02
N VAL A 118 9.60 7.59 5.41
CA VAL A 118 8.37 8.35 5.70
C VAL A 118 8.61 9.36 6.82
N ARG A 119 9.38 9.00 7.85
CA ARG A 119 9.79 9.93 8.92
C ARG A 119 10.57 11.13 8.38
N ARG A 120 11.44 10.90 7.39
CA ARG A 120 12.21 11.98 6.74
C ARG A 120 11.34 12.86 5.84
N LEU A 121 10.30 12.29 5.24
CA LEU A 121 9.34 13.04 4.42
C LEU A 121 8.41 13.90 5.28
N ALA A 122 8.09 13.46 6.49
CA ALA A 122 7.31 14.23 7.45
C ALA A 122 8.09 15.44 8.01
N ASP A 123 9.40 15.29 8.23
CA ASP A 123 10.26 16.39 8.66
C ASP A 123 10.58 17.37 7.50
N GLY A 124 10.32 18.67 7.69
CA GLY A 124 10.47 19.67 6.63
C GLY A 124 11.90 19.81 6.09
N HIS A 125 12.90 19.78 6.98
CA HIS A 125 14.31 19.97 6.61
C HIS A 125 14.87 18.72 5.91
N ALA A 126 14.59 17.54 6.45
CA ALA A 126 14.98 16.26 5.85
C ALA A 126 14.26 16.02 4.53
N ARG A 127 12.97 16.41 4.41
CA ARG A 127 12.20 16.37 3.17
C ARG A 127 12.86 17.23 2.11
N ALA A 128 13.16 18.50 2.38
CA ALA A 128 13.80 19.39 1.40
C ALA A 128 15.15 18.82 0.91
N ARG A 129 15.98 18.29 1.83
CA ARG A 129 17.24 17.62 1.46
C ARG A 129 17.04 16.37 0.63
N LEU A 130 15.94 15.64 0.84
CA LEU A 130 15.61 14.43 0.09
C LEU A 130 15.11 14.77 -1.31
N LEU A 131 14.22 15.76 -1.43
CA LEU A 131 13.71 16.25 -2.71
C LEU A 131 14.84 16.83 -3.59
N ARG A 132 15.80 17.55 -3.01
CA ARG A 132 17.02 18.01 -3.71
C ARG A 132 17.80 16.89 -4.40
N ARG A 133 17.94 15.75 -3.72
CA ARG A 133 18.64 14.58 -4.29
C ARG A 133 17.78 13.83 -5.31
N LEU A 134 16.46 13.84 -5.12
CA LEU A 134 15.52 13.14 -5.99
C LEU A 134 15.29 13.89 -7.31
N PHE A 135 15.38 15.23 -7.25
CA PHE A 135 15.12 16.14 -8.37
C PHE A 135 16.23 17.20 -8.47
N PRO A 136 17.47 16.83 -8.84
CA PRO A 136 18.59 17.78 -8.87
C PRO A 136 18.34 18.97 -9.81
N ASP A 137 17.64 18.73 -10.92
CA ASP A 137 17.41 19.75 -11.96
C ASP A 137 16.07 20.49 -11.83
N ARG A 138 15.25 20.17 -10.81
CA ARG A 138 13.94 20.81 -10.56
C ARG A 138 13.89 21.49 -9.21
N ARG A 139 14.50 22.68 -9.15
CA ARG A 139 14.67 23.46 -7.91
C ARG A 139 13.34 23.88 -7.28
N GLU A 140 12.33 24.09 -8.10
CA GLU A 140 10.97 24.42 -7.68
C GLU A 140 10.36 23.35 -6.78
N LEU A 141 10.74 22.08 -6.96
CA LEU A 141 10.20 20.96 -6.18
C LEU A 141 10.83 20.84 -4.78
N TRP A 142 11.96 21.50 -4.51
CA TRP A 142 12.74 21.27 -3.29
C TRP A 142 12.04 21.75 -2.02
N ALA A 143 11.16 22.74 -2.14
CA ALA A 143 10.35 23.26 -1.05
C ALA A 143 8.94 22.64 -1.00
N GLY A 144 8.67 21.61 -1.82
CA GLY A 144 7.34 21.05 -1.96
C GLY A 144 6.76 20.43 -0.67
N THR A 145 5.44 20.50 -0.57
CA THR A 145 4.64 19.86 0.48
C THR A 145 4.15 18.50 0.02
N LEU A 146 3.75 17.67 0.98
CA LEU A 146 3.25 16.33 0.69
C LEU A 146 1.84 16.17 1.22
N GLU A 147 0.94 15.74 0.35
CA GLU A 147 -0.35 15.19 0.75
C GLU A 147 -0.27 13.66 0.71
N THR A 148 -0.70 13.00 1.79
CA THR A 148 -0.75 11.53 1.80
C THR A 148 -1.94 11.04 0.98
N LEU A 149 -1.67 10.32 -0.11
CA LEU A 149 -2.71 9.66 -0.91
C LEU A 149 -3.04 8.28 -0.36
N ARG A 150 -2.01 7.51 0.03
CA ARG A 150 -2.21 6.15 0.54
C ARG A 150 -1.09 5.71 1.45
N TYR A 151 -1.44 5.20 2.62
CA TYR A 151 -0.48 4.62 3.56
C TYR A 151 -0.86 3.17 3.90
N LYS A 152 -0.02 2.22 3.50
CA LYS A 152 -0.07 0.80 3.88
C LYS A 152 1.16 0.49 4.74
N PRO A 153 1.04 0.50 6.08
CA PRO A 153 2.17 0.38 6.98
C PRO A 153 3.06 -0.84 6.67
N GLU A 154 4.36 -0.66 6.84
CA GLU A 154 5.42 -1.61 6.51
C GLU A 154 5.45 -2.11 5.05
N ARG A 155 4.63 -1.56 4.15
CA ARG A 155 4.48 -2.03 2.76
C ARG A 155 4.73 -0.91 1.76
N ARG A 156 3.90 0.13 1.75
CA ARG A 156 4.04 1.28 0.85
C ARG A 156 3.45 2.56 1.43
N TYR A 157 4.05 3.68 1.07
CA TYR A 157 3.50 5.03 1.29
C TYR A 157 3.49 5.77 -0.04
N VAL A 158 2.36 6.38 -0.37
CA VAL A 158 2.13 7.13 -1.60
C VAL A 158 1.69 8.53 -1.23
N ALA A 159 2.39 9.53 -1.75
CA ALA A 159 2.09 10.94 -1.50
C ALA A 159 2.10 11.76 -2.79
N ARG A 160 1.23 12.75 -2.85
CA ARG A 160 1.25 13.80 -3.86
C ARG A 160 2.27 14.86 -3.42
N LEU A 161 3.21 15.18 -4.28
CA LEU A 161 4.12 16.30 -4.11
C LEU A 161 3.48 17.55 -4.73
N GLU A 162 3.36 18.60 -3.93
CA GLU A 162 2.77 19.86 -4.33
C GLU A 162 3.78 20.99 -4.26
N THR A 163 3.63 21.97 -5.14
CA THR A 163 4.39 23.22 -5.13
C THR A 163 3.47 24.33 -5.58
N ALA A 164 3.43 25.44 -4.84
CA ALA A 164 2.52 26.56 -5.10
C ALA A 164 1.03 26.13 -5.24
N GLY A 165 0.60 25.11 -4.49
CA GLY A 165 -0.77 24.57 -4.54
C GLY A 165 -1.04 23.57 -5.67
N GLU A 166 -0.10 23.37 -6.57
CA GLU A 166 -0.27 22.51 -7.74
C GLU A 166 0.41 21.14 -7.56
N ALA A 167 -0.25 20.09 -8.04
CA ALA A 167 0.27 18.73 -8.01
C ALA A 167 1.37 18.54 -9.07
N GLN A 168 2.57 18.18 -8.61
CA GLN A 168 3.76 18.09 -9.46
C GLN A 168 4.20 16.65 -9.73
N ALA A 169 4.09 15.78 -8.73
CA ALA A 169 4.56 14.41 -8.80
C ALA A 169 3.84 13.50 -7.80
N VAL A 170 3.96 12.19 -8.02
CA VAL A 170 3.62 11.16 -7.03
C VAL A 170 4.91 10.56 -6.49
N LEU A 171 5.07 10.58 -5.17
CA LEU A 171 6.15 9.88 -4.48
C LEU A 171 5.64 8.54 -3.96
N LYS A 172 6.26 7.44 -4.38
CA LYS A 172 6.02 6.10 -3.85
C LYS A 172 7.22 5.61 -3.05
N VAL A 173 7.03 5.38 -1.76
CA VAL A 173 8.02 4.74 -0.87
C VAL A 173 7.65 3.27 -0.71
N HIS A 174 8.60 2.37 -0.92
CA HIS A 174 8.42 0.93 -0.74
C HIS A 174 9.43 0.36 0.23
N ALA A 175 9.00 -0.62 1.03
CA ALA A 175 9.92 -1.45 1.79
C ALA A 175 10.62 -2.46 0.87
N ALA A 176 11.90 -2.75 1.12
CA ALA A 176 12.60 -3.86 0.46
C ALA A 176 11.89 -5.21 0.72
N PRO A 177 11.86 -6.14 -0.26
CA PRO A 177 12.46 -6.05 -1.60
C PRO A 177 11.55 -5.37 -2.65
N ARG A 178 10.33 -4.94 -2.28
CA ARG A 178 9.32 -4.43 -3.25
C ARG A 178 9.77 -3.21 -4.03
N TYR A 179 10.64 -2.39 -3.43
CA TYR A 179 11.24 -1.24 -4.09
C TYR A 179 11.89 -1.59 -5.44
N GLN A 180 12.70 -2.65 -5.50
CA GLN A 180 13.45 -2.99 -6.72
C GLN A 180 12.52 -3.41 -7.87
N ARG A 181 11.36 -3.99 -7.55
CA ARG A 181 10.34 -4.31 -8.55
C ARG A 181 9.66 -3.03 -9.03
N ALA A 182 9.15 -2.21 -8.11
CA ALA A 182 8.48 -0.95 -8.44
C ALA A 182 9.38 0.00 -9.27
N ALA A 183 10.66 0.13 -8.91
CA ALA A 183 11.60 0.98 -9.65
C ALA A 183 11.94 0.45 -11.05
N ARG A 184 11.93 -0.87 -11.26
CA ARG A 184 12.12 -1.47 -12.58
C ARG A 184 10.88 -1.30 -13.44
N SER A 185 9.71 -1.68 -12.91
CA SER A 185 8.45 -1.60 -13.65
C SER A 185 8.06 -0.15 -13.99
N ALA A 186 8.35 0.82 -13.11
CA ALA A 186 8.18 2.25 -13.38
C ALA A 186 8.99 2.77 -14.58
N ALA A 187 10.08 2.10 -14.94
CA ALA A 187 10.93 2.44 -16.08
C ALA A 187 10.72 1.51 -17.28
N ALA A 188 9.87 0.48 -17.14
CA ALA A 188 9.78 -0.60 -18.13
C ALA A 188 8.84 -0.28 -19.29
N PHE A 189 7.87 0.61 -19.06
CA PHE A 189 6.83 0.93 -20.04
C PHE A 189 6.98 2.34 -20.59
N CYS A 190 6.61 2.54 -21.84
CA CYS A 190 6.59 3.84 -22.51
C CYS A 190 5.16 4.24 -22.89
N SER A 191 4.94 5.55 -23.03
CA SER A 191 3.66 6.06 -23.54
C SER A 191 3.65 5.95 -25.06
N ARG A 192 2.64 5.30 -25.62
CA ARG A 192 2.35 5.21 -27.06
C ARG A 192 0.84 5.24 -27.22
N ALA A 193 0.32 6.15 -28.05
CA ALA A 193 -1.12 6.34 -28.17
C ALA A 193 -1.83 5.01 -28.50
N PRO A 194 -2.95 4.70 -27.83
CA PRO A 194 -3.70 5.55 -26.89
C PRO A 194 -3.23 5.47 -25.43
N LEU A 195 -2.22 4.65 -25.12
CA LEU A 195 -1.69 4.46 -23.77
C LEU A 195 -0.78 5.63 -23.33
N ARG A 196 -1.07 6.14 -22.14
CA ARG A 196 -0.15 6.99 -21.37
C ARG A 196 0.26 6.28 -20.08
N VAL A 197 1.54 6.33 -19.76
CA VAL A 197 2.10 5.87 -18.48
C VAL A 197 2.91 7.01 -17.85
N PRO A 198 2.95 7.13 -16.51
CA PRO A 198 3.65 8.23 -15.87
C PRO A 198 5.17 8.09 -16.05
N ARG A 199 5.84 9.18 -16.45
CA ARG A 199 7.31 9.20 -16.54
C ARG A 199 7.93 9.09 -15.15
N MET A 200 9.02 8.34 -15.03
CA MET A 200 9.84 8.35 -13.81
C MET A 200 10.66 9.64 -13.77
N LEU A 201 10.39 10.48 -12.77
CA LEU A 201 11.06 11.76 -12.56
C LEU A 201 12.32 11.64 -11.70
N GLY A 202 12.41 10.58 -10.89
CA GLY A 202 13.56 10.34 -10.03
C GLY A 202 13.40 9.08 -9.20
N ARG A 203 14.50 8.56 -8.66
CA ARG A 203 14.47 7.42 -7.73
C ARG A 203 15.60 7.51 -6.71
N SER A 204 15.46 6.81 -5.60
CA SER A 204 16.53 6.65 -4.62
C SER A 204 16.50 5.26 -3.98
N ASP A 205 17.48 4.42 -4.31
CA ASP A 205 17.61 3.06 -3.80
C ASP A 205 17.80 3.04 -2.28
N ALA A 206 18.70 3.91 -1.78
CA ALA A 206 18.98 4.05 -0.35
C ALA A 206 17.75 4.46 0.47
N GLN A 207 16.76 5.09 -0.16
CA GLN A 207 15.54 5.59 0.49
C GLN A 207 14.29 4.81 0.09
N GLY A 208 14.40 3.86 -0.85
CA GLY A 208 13.28 3.10 -1.37
C GLY A 208 12.19 3.96 -2.03
N ILE A 209 12.54 5.07 -2.68
CA ILE A 209 11.59 6.01 -3.32
C ILE A 209 11.65 5.91 -4.84
N VAL A 210 10.47 5.92 -5.46
CA VAL A 210 10.26 6.25 -6.88
C VAL A 210 9.38 7.50 -6.95
N ALA A 211 9.79 8.49 -7.75
CA ALA A 211 9.00 9.66 -8.10
C ALA A 211 8.49 9.54 -9.52
N LEU A 212 7.18 9.72 -9.69
CA LEU A 212 6.47 9.63 -10.97
C LEU A 212 5.81 10.95 -11.30
N GLU A 213 5.68 11.23 -12.59
CA GLU A 213 4.87 12.35 -13.11
C GLU A 213 3.44 12.30 -12.56
N TRP A 214 2.92 13.45 -12.16
CA TRP A 214 1.49 13.58 -11.87
C TRP A 214 0.71 13.60 -13.20
N LEU A 215 -0.28 12.73 -13.32
CA LEU A 215 -1.11 12.64 -14.51
C LEU A 215 -2.48 13.30 -14.24
N PRO A 216 -2.87 14.32 -15.01
CA PRO A 216 -4.22 14.85 -14.95
C PRO A 216 -5.22 13.90 -15.62
N GLY A 217 -6.48 13.99 -15.23
CA GLY A 217 -7.58 13.26 -15.87
C GLY A 217 -8.70 12.95 -14.90
N ARG A 218 -9.75 12.32 -15.42
CA ARG A 218 -10.88 11.81 -14.64
C ARG A 218 -10.72 10.31 -14.44
N LEU A 219 -10.92 9.80 -13.23
CA LEU A 219 -10.90 8.37 -12.97
C LEU A 219 -11.97 7.65 -13.81
N VAL A 220 -11.61 6.52 -14.42
CA VAL A 220 -12.57 5.72 -15.21
C VAL A 220 -13.74 5.24 -14.36
N ASP A 221 -13.54 5.01 -13.07
CA ASP A 221 -14.58 4.60 -12.11
C ASP A 221 -15.80 5.54 -12.15
N ALA A 222 -15.56 6.85 -12.23
CA ALA A 222 -16.62 7.84 -12.36
C ALA A 222 -17.32 7.81 -13.74
N ALA A 223 -16.66 7.32 -14.78
CA ALA A 223 -17.26 7.14 -16.11
C ALA A 223 -18.05 5.83 -16.22
N LEU A 224 -17.67 4.80 -15.47
CA LEU A 224 -18.40 3.52 -15.41
C LEU A 224 -19.74 3.64 -14.70
N ALA A 225 -19.92 4.64 -13.84
CA ALA A 225 -21.20 4.94 -13.20
C ALA A 225 -22.25 5.53 -14.16
N ASP A 226 -21.86 5.95 -15.36
CA ASP A 226 -22.74 6.50 -16.39
C ASP A 226 -22.80 5.54 -17.58
N GLU A 227 -23.97 4.93 -17.82
CA GLU A 227 -24.16 3.92 -18.87
C GLU A 227 -23.83 4.45 -20.27
N ALA A 228 -24.08 5.74 -20.54
CA ALA A 228 -23.81 6.34 -21.84
C ALA A 228 -22.31 6.45 -22.11
N LEU A 229 -21.51 6.72 -21.08
CA LEU A 229 -20.06 6.88 -21.17
C LEU A 229 -19.29 5.57 -20.96
N ALA A 230 -19.89 4.58 -20.30
CA ALA A 230 -19.21 3.36 -19.89
C ALA A 230 -18.65 2.56 -21.08
N ARG A 231 -19.41 2.45 -22.19
CA ARG A 231 -18.98 1.67 -23.36
C ARG A 231 -17.72 2.25 -24.00
N ASP A 232 -17.69 3.56 -24.22
CA ASP A 232 -16.57 4.25 -24.86
C ASP A 232 -15.35 4.23 -23.94
N ALA A 233 -15.55 4.44 -22.64
CA ALA A 233 -14.50 4.33 -21.63
C ALA A 233 -13.87 2.92 -21.62
N VAL A 234 -14.68 1.86 -21.56
CA VAL A 234 -14.19 0.47 -21.59
C VAL A 234 -13.43 0.17 -22.87
N THR A 235 -13.92 0.66 -24.01
CA THR A 235 -13.26 0.46 -25.32
C THR A 235 -11.90 1.15 -25.36
N ALA A 236 -11.81 2.41 -24.91
CA ALA A 236 -10.56 3.15 -24.82
C ALA A 236 -9.56 2.48 -23.87
N VAL A 237 -10.03 1.99 -22.72
CA VAL A 237 -9.22 1.24 -21.77
C VAL A 237 -8.69 -0.07 -22.36
N GLY A 238 -9.54 -0.81 -23.08
CA GLY A 238 -9.14 -2.02 -23.79
C GLY A 238 -8.03 -1.76 -24.81
N ALA A 239 -8.13 -0.67 -25.58
CA ALA A 239 -7.11 -0.28 -26.54
C ALA A 239 -5.77 0.08 -25.85
N ALA A 240 -5.81 0.79 -24.72
CA ALA A 240 -4.61 1.12 -23.96
C ALA A 240 -3.96 -0.11 -23.29
N LEU A 241 -4.76 -1.07 -22.81
CA LEU A 241 -4.25 -2.35 -22.31
C LEU A 241 -3.61 -3.17 -23.44
N ALA A 242 -4.23 -3.22 -24.62
CA ALA A 242 -3.65 -3.90 -25.78
C ALA A 242 -2.29 -3.30 -26.16
N GLU A 243 -2.18 -1.96 -26.10
CA GLU A 243 -0.92 -1.26 -26.33
C GLU A 243 0.12 -1.56 -25.23
N LEU A 244 -0.29 -1.65 -23.97
CA LEU A 244 0.62 -2.05 -22.89
C LEU A 244 1.15 -3.48 -23.09
N HIS A 245 0.27 -4.41 -23.50
CA HIS A 245 0.62 -5.80 -23.79
C HIS A 245 1.50 -5.95 -25.03
N SER A 246 1.53 -4.96 -25.93
CA SER A 246 2.34 -4.96 -27.16
C SER A 246 3.80 -4.56 -26.91
N GLN A 247 4.16 -4.11 -25.70
CA GLN A 247 5.52 -3.68 -25.35
C GLN A 247 6.44 -4.87 -24.99
N HIS A 248 6.65 -5.80 -25.92
CA HIS A 248 7.39 -7.06 -25.71
C HIS A 248 8.78 -6.90 -25.10
N ASP A 249 9.46 -5.80 -25.42
CA ASP A 249 10.82 -5.53 -24.96
C ASP A 249 10.88 -4.88 -23.56
N ALA A 250 9.73 -4.70 -22.90
CA ALA A 250 9.66 -4.17 -21.56
C ALA A 250 10.46 -5.07 -20.59
N PRO A 251 11.46 -4.54 -19.86
CA PRO A 251 12.34 -5.32 -18.99
C PRO A 251 11.65 -5.70 -17.67
N VAL A 252 10.54 -6.41 -17.75
CA VAL A 252 9.75 -6.90 -16.61
C VAL A 252 10.06 -8.37 -16.30
N PRO A 253 10.05 -8.79 -15.02
CA PRO A 253 10.27 -10.19 -14.68
C PRO A 253 9.15 -11.09 -15.23
N ALA A 254 9.52 -12.18 -15.89
CA ALA A 254 8.56 -13.23 -16.23
C ALA A 254 8.18 -14.03 -14.97
N THR A 255 6.88 -14.27 -14.78
CA THR A 255 6.39 -15.21 -13.77
C THR A 255 6.64 -16.63 -14.25
N ARG A 256 7.25 -17.46 -13.39
CA ARG A 256 7.49 -18.87 -13.74
C ARG A 256 6.17 -19.63 -13.84
N PRO A 257 6.01 -20.49 -14.86
CA PRO A 257 4.89 -21.43 -14.93
C PRO A 257 4.74 -22.20 -13.61
N GLY A 258 3.51 -22.33 -13.10
CA GLY A 258 3.20 -23.05 -11.87
C GLY A 258 3.24 -22.22 -10.57
N THR A 259 3.76 -20.99 -10.59
CA THR A 259 3.68 -20.08 -9.43
C THR A 259 2.22 -19.80 -9.03
N ASP A 260 1.36 -19.65 -10.04
CA ASP A 260 -0.08 -19.37 -9.83
C ASP A 260 -0.81 -20.57 -9.21
N VAL A 261 -0.37 -21.80 -9.50
CA VAL A 261 -0.94 -23.02 -8.92
C VAL A 261 -0.67 -23.07 -7.41
N ALA A 262 0.59 -22.88 -7.01
CA ALA A 262 0.96 -22.89 -5.60
C ALA A 262 0.25 -21.77 -4.82
N ALA A 263 0.18 -20.56 -5.40
CA ALA A 263 -0.53 -19.43 -4.80
C ALA A 263 -2.02 -19.71 -4.61
N LEU A 264 -2.67 -20.35 -5.59
CA LEU A 264 -4.09 -20.67 -5.54
C LEU A 264 -4.41 -21.73 -4.48
N LEU A 265 -3.58 -22.77 -4.35
CA LEU A 265 -3.74 -23.79 -3.31
C LEU A 265 -3.52 -23.21 -1.91
N ALA A 266 -2.52 -22.33 -1.75
CA ALA A 266 -2.30 -21.63 -0.49
C ALA A 266 -3.50 -20.74 -0.12
N LEU A 267 -4.08 -20.02 -1.09
CA LEU A 267 -5.28 -19.21 -0.86
C LEU A 267 -6.48 -20.06 -0.41
N ALA A 268 -6.68 -21.24 -1.01
CA ALA A 268 -7.74 -22.15 -0.58
C ALA A 268 -7.54 -22.66 0.85
N ALA A 269 -6.29 -22.93 1.26
CA ALA A 269 -5.97 -23.31 2.63
C ALA A 269 -6.26 -22.16 3.62
N ASP A 270 -5.86 -20.93 3.28
CA ASP A 270 -6.14 -19.74 4.08
C ASP A 270 -7.65 -19.50 4.21
N LEU A 271 -8.42 -19.64 3.13
CA LEU A 271 -9.88 -19.55 3.17
C LEU A 271 -10.50 -20.62 4.05
N GLY A 272 -10.03 -21.87 3.97
CA GLY A 272 -10.53 -22.95 4.82
C GLY A 272 -10.21 -22.74 6.30
N PHE A 273 -9.07 -22.13 6.62
CA PHE A 273 -8.74 -21.74 7.99
C PHE A 273 -9.65 -20.61 8.50
N LEU A 274 -9.92 -19.60 7.67
CA LEU A 274 -10.73 -18.44 8.04
C LEU A 274 -12.24 -18.74 8.11
N CYS A 275 -12.71 -19.56 7.18
CA CYS A 275 -14.10 -19.93 6.97
C CYS A 275 -14.18 -21.46 6.76
N PRO A 276 -14.24 -22.26 7.84
CA PRO A 276 -14.24 -23.72 7.75
C PRO A 276 -15.29 -24.30 6.79
N ASP A 277 -16.47 -23.68 6.72
CA ASP A 277 -17.56 -24.10 5.82
C ASP A 277 -17.19 -23.97 4.34
N LEU A 278 -16.26 -23.08 3.99
CA LEU A 278 -15.75 -22.90 2.63
C LEU A 278 -14.51 -23.76 2.33
N ALA A 279 -13.97 -24.48 3.31
CA ALA A 279 -12.70 -25.19 3.15
C ALA A 279 -12.72 -26.26 2.06
N ARG A 280 -13.84 -27.00 1.93
CA ARG A 280 -14.00 -28.00 0.88
C ARG A 280 -14.27 -27.35 -0.50
N PRO A 281 -15.28 -26.47 -0.65
CA PRO A 281 -15.51 -25.77 -1.92
C PRO A 281 -14.28 -25.02 -2.46
N ALA A 282 -13.54 -24.33 -1.59
CA ALA A 282 -12.34 -23.57 -1.97
C ALA A 282 -11.23 -24.48 -2.50
N ARG A 283 -10.96 -25.61 -1.83
CA ARG A 283 -9.97 -26.60 -2.29
C ARG A 283 -10.34 -27.22 -3.62
N GLU A 284 -11.60 -27.63 -3.78
CA GLU A 284 -12.09 -28.24 -5.02
C GLU A 284 -12.02 -27.25 -6.21
N LEU A 285 -12.37 -25.98 -5.99
CA LEU A 285 -12.22 -24.94 -7.01
C LEU A 285 -10.74 -24.68 -7.35
N ALA A 286 -9.89 -24.53 -6.34
CA ALA A 286 -8.46 -24.30 -6.54
C ALA A 286 -7.79 -25.44 -7.31
N ALA A 287 -8.10 -26.70 -6.99
CA ALA A 287 -7.56 -27.86 -7.71
C ALA A 287 -7.97 -27.87 -9.19
N ARG A 288 -9.25 -27.58 -9.49
CA ARG A 288 -9.75 -27.52 -10.88
C ARG A 288 -9.08 -26.42 -11.68
N LEU A 289 -8.94 -25.23 -11.11
CA LEU A 289 -8.28 -24.09 -11.74
C LEU A 289 -6.78 -24.37 -11.95
N ALA A 290 -6.10 -24.93 -10.95
CA ALA A 290 -4.71 -25.34 -11.07
C ALA A 290 -4.47 -26.34 -12.21
N ALA A 291 -5.33 -27.36 -12.32
CA ALA A 291 -5.26 -28.35 -13.39
C ALA A 291 -5.56 -27.77 -14.79
N ARG A 292 -6.34 -26.69 -14.87
CA ARG A 292 -6.54 -25.95 -16.14
C ARG A 292 -5.32 -25.12 -16.48
N LEU A 293 -4.81 -24.33 -15.53
CA LEU A 293 -3.63 -23.49 -15.73
C LEU A 293 -2.39 -24.30 -16.14
N ALA A 294 -2.20 -25.48 -15.56
CA ALA A 294 -1.08 -26.37 -15.90
C ALA A 294 -1.13 -26.90 -17.34
N ARG A 295 -2.31 -26.89 -17.99
CA ARG A 295 -2.51 -27.38 -19.37
C ARG A 295 -2.47 -26.26 -20.42
N THR A 296 -2.54 -25.01 -20.00
CA THR A 296 -2.54 -23.86 -20.93
C THR A 296 -1.10 -23.47 -21.25
N GLY A 297 -0.70 -23.59 -22.52
CA GLY A 297 0.50 -22.89 -23.00
C GLY A 297 0.22 -21.39 -23.01
N ALA A 298 0.99 -20.62 -22.24
CA ALA A 298 0.81 -19.17 -22.16
C ALA A 298 1.96 -18.47 -22.92
N GLU A 299 1.60 -17.63 -23.88
CA GLU A 299 2.55 -16.64 -24.39
C GLU A 299 2.81 -15.60 -23.30
N LEU A 300 4.09 -15.32 -23.04
CA LEU A 300 4.46 -14.29 -22.09
C LEU A 300 4.27 -12.92 -22.73
N ARG A 301 3.32 -12.16 -22.20
CA ARG A 301 3.14 -10.74 -22.52
C ARG A 301 3.34 -9.92 -21.24
N PRO A 302 3.88 -8.70 -21.33
CA PRO A 302 3.81 -7.76 -20.22
C PRO A 302 2.35 -7.53 -19.84
N ILE A 303 2.05 -7.56 -18.56
CA ILE A 303 0.72 -7.27 -18.02
C ILE A 303 0.85 -6.32 -16.84
N HIS A 304 -0.23 -5.62 -16.50
CA HIS A 304 -0.26 -4.76 -15.31
C HIS A 304 -0.17 -5.57 -14.00
N GLY A 305 -0.74 -6.77 -13.94
CA GLY A 305 -0.65 -7.69 -12.80
C GLY A 305 -1.56 -7.41 -11.59
N ASP A 306 -2.24 -6.26 -11.53
CA ASP A 306 -3.20 -5.88 -10.47
C ASP A 306 -4.12 -4.75 -10.96
N PHE A 307 -4.71 -4.91 -12.15
CA PHE A 307 -5.43 -3.86 -12.88
C PHE A 307 -6.85 -3.66 -12.35
N TYR A 308 -7.21 -2.43 -11.99
CA TYR A 308 -8.57 -2.06 -11.61
C TYR A 308 -8.88 -0.57 -11.88
N ALA A 309 -10.16 -0.18 -11.80
CA ALA A 309 -10.65 1.13 -12.27
C ALA A 309 -9.95 2.34 -11.62
N GLU A 310 -9.59 2.32 -10.33
CA GLU A 310 -8.92 3.47 -9.70
C GLU A 310 -7.47 3.69 -10.20
N GLN A 311 -6.95 2.82 -11.05
CA GLN A 311 -5.61 2.93 -11.66
C GLN A 311 -5.63 3.49 -13.08
N VAL A 312 -6.79 4.01 -13.50
CA VAL A 312 -7.01 4.47 -14.87
C VAL A 312 -7.59 5.88 -14.86
N LEU A 313 -6.94 6.77 -15.61
CA LEU A 313 -7.42 8.12 -15.88
C LEU A 313 -7.79 8.24 -17.36
N LEU A 314 -8.96 8.80 -17.63
CA LEU A 314 -9.40 9.21 -18.95
C LEU A 314 -9.02 10.68 -19.18
N SER A 315 -8.46 10.95 -20.35
CA SER A 315 -8.36 12.30 -20.94
C SER A 315 -8.84 12.25 -22.39
N ASP A 316 -9.09 13.42 -22.99
CA ASP A 316 -9.74 13.53 -24.31
C ASP A 316 -9.02 12.77 -25.45
N ALA A 317 -7.72 12.51 -25.30
CA ALA A 317 -6.88 11.90 -26.33
C ALA A 317 -6.12 10.65 -25.88
N ALA A 318 -6.18 10.27 -24.60
CA ALA A 318 -5.37 9.17 -24.07
C ALA A 318 -6.01 8.51 -22.84
N VAL A 319 -5.59 7.27 -22.59
CA VAL A 319 -5.90 6.56 -21.36
C VAL A 319 -4.60 6.40 -20.58
N ALA A 320 -4.58 7.00 -19.39
CA ALA A 320 -3.46 6.91 -18.48
C ALA A 320 -3.61 5.69 -17.56
N ILE A 321 -2.65 4.77 -17.63
CA ILE A 321 -2.57 3.60 -16.74
C ILE A 321 -1.36 3.77 -15.81
N PHE A 322 -1.57 3.58 -14.50
CA PHE A 322 -0.54 3.75 -13.47
C PHE A 322 -0.64 2.67 -12.38
N ASP A 323 0.29 2.66 -11.42
CA ASP A 323 0.44 1.57 -10.44
C ASP A 323 0.91 0.23 -11.04
N LEU A 324 1.75 0.33 -12.07
CA LEU A 324 2.50 -0.77 -12.71
C LEU A 324 3.60 -1.34 -11.79
N ASP A 325 3.39 -1.48 -10.49
CA ASP A 325 4.42 -1.92 -9.53
C ASP A 325 4.62 -3.46 -9.53
N GLN A 326 3.78 -4.20 -10.25
CA GLN A 326 3.82 -5.65 -10.39
C GLN A 326 4.56 -6.06 -11.67
#